data_AF-A0A385SE22-F1
#
_entry.id   AF-A0A385SE22-F1
#
_cell.length_a   1.000
_cell.length_b   1.000
_cell.length_c   1.000
_cell.angle_alpha   90.00
_cell.angle_beta   90.00
_cell.angle_gamma   90.00
#
_symmetry.space_group_name_H-M   'P 1'
#
loop_
_entity.id
_entity.type
_entity.pdbx_description
1 polymer ?
#
loop_
_entity_poly.entity_id
_entity_poly.type
_entity_poly.pdbx_seq_one_letter_code
_entity_poly.pdbx_strand_id
1 'polypeptide(L)'
;MDPISIITLISSGLKLVDQFREMALRITGHDVTPPGSKAEQSGTALEISHRGKTYQKIEATELKMDQWDSVRYQALYARIQTNWNILNDLFSQEAGLSVSEGARVREDMRKTKETLCKDFKEMVALYERALGISLPDHYTLYEVCSPQVKSV
;
A
#
# COMPACT_ATOMS: atom_id res chain seq x y z
N MET A 1 19.86 11.77 1.13
CA MET A 1 18.70 11.79 0.22
C MET A 1 18.05 13.15 0.37
N ASP A 2 17.74 13.83 -0.73
CA ASP A 2 17.10 15.15 -0.67
C ASP A 2 15.58 15.03 -0.44
N PRO A 3 14.92 16.09 0.02
CA PRO A 3 13.50 16.02 0.37
C PRO A 3 12.57 15.77 -0.83
N ILE A 4 12.93 16.24 -2.03
CA ILE A 4 12.11 16.01 -3.24
C ILE A 4 12.13 14.52 -3.60
N SER A 5 13.30 13.88 -3.54
CA SER A 5 13.41 12.43 -3.72
C SER A 5 12.52 11.66 -2.72
N ILE A 6 12.43 12.11 -1.46
CA ILE A 6 11.56 11.49 -0.46
C ILE A 6 10.08 11.66 -0.80
N ILE A 7 9.65 12.85 -1.25
CA ILE A 7 8.27 13.07 -1.73
C ILE A 7 7.95 12.12 -2.89
N THR A 8 8.87 11.92 -3.83
CA THR A 8 8.70 10.98 -4.95
C THR A 8 8.57 9.53 -4.48
N LEU A 9 9.39 9.12 -3.51
CA LEU A 9 9.32 7.77 -2.93
C LEU A 9 8.01 7.54 -2.18
N ILE A 10 7.54 8.52 -1.40
CA ILE A 10 6.25 8.47 -0.71
C ILE A 10 5.12 8.37 -1.73
N SER A 11 5.06 9.26 -2.72
CA SER A 11 3.98 9.24 -3.72
C SER A 11 3.93 7.94 -4.51
N SER A 12 5.10 7.40 -4.90
CA SER A 12 5.17 6.11 -5.61
C SER A 12 4.75 4.95 -4.71
N GLY A 13 5.14 4.97 -3.44
CA GLY A 13 4.75 3.97 -2.46
C GLY A 13 3.25 3.98 -2.17
N LEU A 14 2.62 5.14 -2.04
CA LEU A 14 1.17 5.26 -1.82
C LEU A 14 0.38 4.72 -3.02
N LYS A 15 0.85 4.92 -4.26
CA LYS A 15 0.27 4.26 -5.44
C LYS A 15 0.35 2.74 -5.35
N LEU A 16 1.46 2.20 -4.82
CA LEU A 16 1.62 0.76 -4.63
C LEU A 16 0.68 0.22 -3.54
N VAL A 17 0.42 1.01 -2.49
CA VAL A 17 -0.59 0.69 -1.46
C VAL A 17 -2.00 0.63 -2.08
N ASP A 18 -2.35 1.58 -2.95
CA ASP A 18 -3.63 1.59 -3.66
C ASP A 18 -3.80 0.35 -4.57
N GLN A 19 -2.76 0.01 -5.32
CA GLN A 19 -2.74 -1.20 -6.16
C GLN A 19 -2.89 -2.49 -5.33
N PHE A 20 -2.23 -2.55 -4.18
CA PHE A 20 -2.37 -3.67 -3.25
C PHE A 20 -3.79 -3.79 -2.71
N ARG A 21 -4.38 -2.68 -2.27
CA ARG A 21 -5.77 -2.62 -1.80
C ARG A 21 -6.73 -3.17 -2.86
N GLU A 22 -6.60 -2.69 -4.10
CA GLU A 22 -7.43 -3.16 -5.22
C GLU A 22 -7.28 -4.67 -5.45
N MET A 23 -6.05 -5.18 -5.51
CA MET A 23 -5.80 -6.61 -5.69
C MET A 23 -6.40 -7.43 -4.56
N ALA A 24 -6.23 -6.99 -3.32
CA ALA A 24 -6.76 -7.70 -2.16
C ALA A 24 -8.29 -7.76 -2.18
N LEU A 25 -8.98 -6.70 -2.62
CA LEU A 25 -10.43 -6.72 -2.82
C LEU A 25 -10.83 -7.74 -3.90
N ARG A 26 -10.14 -7.73 -5.05
CA ARG A 26 -10.38 -8.69 -6.14
C ARG A 26 -10.22 -10.15 -5.71
N ILE A 27 -9.16 -10.46 -4.95
CA ILE A 27 -8.92 -11.80 -4.40
C ILE A 27 -10.09 -12.27 -3.52
N THR A 28 -10.73 -11.34 -2.81
CA THR A 28 -11.87 -11.64 -1.93
C THR A 28 -13.23 -11.49 -2.60
N GLY A 29 -13.28 -11.25 -3.91
CA GLY A 29 -14.52 -11.07 -4.67
C GLY A 29 -15.32 -9.81 -4.31
N HIS A 30 -14.69 -8.81 -3.67
CA HIS A 30 -15.33 -7.53 -3.37
C HIS A 30 -15.21 -6.55 -4.54
N ASP A 31 -16.19 -5.67 -4.68
CA ASP A 31 -16.17 -4.61 -5.68
C ASP A 31 -15.03 -3.62 -5.43
N VAL A 32 -14.32 -3.28 -6.50
CA VAL A 32 -13.24 -2.29 -6.47
C VAL A 32 -13.83 -0.91 -6.73
N THR A 33 -14.01 -0.14 -5.66
CA THR A 33 -14.31 1.29 -5.78
C THR A 33 -13.04 2.10 -5.51
N PRO A 34 -12.66 3.04 -6.40
CA PRO A 34 -11.54 3.95 -6.16
C PRO A 34 -11.76 4.76 -4.87
N PRO A 35 -10.71 4.98 -4.06
CA PRO A 35 -10.83 5.81 -2.88
C PRO A 35 -11.21 7.24 -3.28
N GLY A 36 -12.05 7.88 -2.45
CA GLY A 36 -12.47 9.26 -2.66
C GLY A 36 -11.36 10.27 -2.37
N SER A 37 -10.28 9.87 -1.70
CA SER A 37 -9.11 10.70 -1.42
C SER A 37 -7.87 10.11 -2.07
N LYS A 38 -6.89 10.95 -2.41
CA LYS A 38 -5.60 10.56 -2.98
C LYS A 38 -4.47 11.44 -2.47
N ALA A 39 -3.28 10.89 -2.38
CA ALA A 39 -2.05 11.63 -2.10
C ALA A 39 -1.05 11.46 -3.25
N GLU A 40 -0.74 12.55 -3.95
CA GLU A 40 0.09 12.53 -5.17
C GLU A 40 1.11 13.66 -5.18
N GLN A 41 2.26 13.42 -5.81
CA GLN A 41 3.27 14.46 -5.99
C GLN A 41 2.78 15.52 -6.99
N SER A 42 2.85 16.79 -6.59
CA SER A 42 2.57 17.97 -7.40
C SER A 42 3.78 18.91 -7.33
N GLY A 43 4.62 18.87 -8.37
CA GLY A 43 5.91 19.56 -8.36
C GLY A 43 6.83 19.05 -7.24
N THR A 44 7.19 19.94 -6.32
CA THR A 44 8.03 19.63 -5.15
C THR A 44 7.25 19.21 -3.91
N ALA A 45 5.92 19.17 -3.99
CA ALA A 45 5.05 18.89 -2.85
C ALA A 45 4.34 17.56 -2.98
N LEU A 46 3.83 17.05 -1.86
CA LEU A 46 2.77 16.06 -1.83
C LEU A 46 1.43 16.78 -1.61
N GLU A 47 0.48 16.60 -2.53
CA GLU A 47 -0.88 17.10 -2.39
C GLU A 47 -1.83 15.97 -1.99
N ILE A 48 -2.66 16.25 -0.99
CA ILE A 48 -3.76 15.39 -0.59
C ILE A 48 -5.07 16.02 -1.04
N SER A 49 -5.80 15.27 -1.86
CA SER A 49 -7.07 15.68 -2.43
C SER A 49 -8.20 14.76 -2.01
N HIS A 50 -9.41 15.32 -1.90
CA HIS A 50 -10.65 14.58 -1.72
C HIS A 50 -11.63 14.98 -2.82
N ARG A 51 -12.09 14.01 -3.62
CA ARG A 51 -13.01 14.21 -4.75
C ARG A 51 -12.55 15.34 -5.67
N GLY A 52 -11.26 15.37 -5.98
CA GLY A 52 -10.63 16.35 -6.87
C GLY A 52 -10.35 17.73 -6.25
N LYS A 53 -10.64 17.94 -4.96
CA LYS A 53 -10.29 19.18 -4.25
C LYS A 53 -9.09 18.95 -3.34
N THR A 54 -8.00 19.67 -3.58
CA THR A 54 -6.83 19.69 -2.69
C THR A 54 -7.21 20.38 -1.38
N TYR A 55 -6.98 19.69 -0.26
CA TYR A 55 -7.23 20.24 1.07
C TYR A 55 -5.97 20.26 1.94
N GLN A 56 -4.92 19.58 1.51
CA GLN A 56 -3.61 19.63 2.17
C GLN A 56 -2.50 19.56 1.14
N LYS A 57 -1.44 20.32 1.38
CA LYS A 57 -0.23 20.34 0.57
C LYS A 57 0.96 20.37 1.52
N ILE A 58 1.95 19.52 1.26
CA ILE A 58 3.15 19.37 2.08
C ILE A 58 4.33 19.61 1.16
N GLU A 59 4.98 20.75 1.30
CA GLU A 59 6.17 21.09 0.54
C GLU A 59 7.36 20.23 0.99
N ALA A 60 8.28 19.95 0.06
CA ALA A 60 9.54 19.25 0.35
C ALA A 60 10.29 19.83 1.56
N THR A 61 10.24 21.15 1.75
CA THR A 61 10.89 21.84 2.89
C THR A 61 10.23 21.59 4.24
N GLU A 62 8.99 21.10 4.27
CA GLU A 62 8.23 20.84 5.50
C GLU A 62 8.44 19.41 6.02
N LEU A 63 9.12 18.55 5.24
CA LEU A 63 9.42 17.18 5.64
C LEU A 63 10.24 17.10 6.92
N LYS A 64 9.85 16.17 7.80
CA LYS A 64 10.58 15.80 9.01
C LYS A 64 11.74 14.88 8.62
N MET A 65 12.82 15.48 8.10
CA MET A 65 13.97 14.76 7.57
C MET A 65 14.67 13.88 8.61
N ASP A 66 14.59 14.25 9.88
CA ASP A 66 15.09 13.48 11.03
C ASP A 66 14.25 12.21 11.30
N GLN A 67 13.01 12.16 10.81
CA GLN A 67 12.09 11.03 10.96
C GLN A 67 12.15 10.06 9.77
N TRP A 68 12.90 10.40 8.71
CA TRP A 68 13.05 9.54 7.53
C TRP A 68 14.16 8.50 7.73
N ASP A 69 13.75 7.24 7.84
CA ASP A 69 14.65 6.10 7.92
C ASP A 69 14.82 5.44 6.54
N SER A 70 15.88 5.83 5.83
CA SER A 70 16.19 5.30 4.49
C SER A 70 16.51 3.80 4.50
N VAL A 71 17.16 3.31 5.54
CA VAL A 71 17.57 1.89 5.63
C VAL A 71 16.34 1.02 5.81
N ARG A 72 15.46 1.40 6.73
CA ARG A 72 14.18 0.71 6.94
C ARG A 72 13.28 0.80 5.72
N TYR A 73 13.21 1.96 5.07
CA TYR A 73 12.46 2.11 3.82
C TYR A 73 12.92 1.13 2.75
N GLN A 74 14.23 1.04 2.49
CA GLN A 74 14.79 0.15 1.47
C GLN A 74 14.51 -1.32 1.79
N ALA A 75 14.67 -1.73 3.05
CA ALA A 75 14.37 -3.09 3.49
C ALA A 75 12.88 -3.44 3.32
N LEU A 76 11.98 -2.52 3.69
CA LEU A 76 10.54 -2.70 3.48
C LEU A 76 10.19 -2.78 1.99
N TYR A 77 10.72 -1.85 1.19
CA TYR A 77 10.45 -1.82 -0.24
C TYR A 77 10.90 -3.10 -0.94
N ALA A 78 12.10 -3.61 -0.63
CA ALA A 78 12.58 -4.88 -1.18
C ALA A 78 11.65 -6.06 -0.84
N ARG A 79 11.22 -6.16 0.42
CA ARG A 79 10.29 -7.22 0.87
C ARG A 79 8.92 -7.10 0.23
N ILE A 80 8.41 -5.88 0.09
CA ILE A 80 7.12 -5.61 -0.57
C ILE A 80 7.22 -6.03 -2.04
N GLN A 81 8.26 -5.62 -2.76
CA GLN A 81 8.44 -5.99 -4.17
C GLN A 81 8.46 -7.51 -4.36
N THR A 82 9.22 -8.24 -3.54
CA THR A 82 9.27 -9.70 -3.61
C THR A 82 7.89 -10.33 -3.37
N ASN A 83 7.21 -9.97 -2.28
CA ASN A 83 5.92 -10.55 -1.96
C ASN A 83 4.80 -10.10 -2.92
N TRP A 84 4.91 -8.90 -3.48
CA TRP A 84 3.98 -8.38 -4.46
C TRP A 84 4.05 -9.17 -5.76
N ASN A 85 5.25 -9.48 -6.24
CA ASN A 85 5.44 -10.32 -7.42
C ASN A 85 4.87 -11.74 -7.19
N ILE A 86 5.16 -12.34 -6.03
CA ILE A 86 4.60 -13.65 -5.65
C ILE A 86 3.06 -13.61 -5.66
N LEU A 87 2.45 -12.58 -5.09
CA LEU A 87 0.99 -12.46 -5.05
C LEU A 87 0.38 -12.34 -6.46
N ASN A 88 0.99 -11.52 -7.32
CA ASN A 88 0.54 -11.35 -8.72
C ASN A 88 0.64 -12.68 -9.51
N ASP A 89 1.74 -13.40 -9.33
CA ASP A 89 1.96 -14.69 -9.99
C ASP A 89 0.92 -15.72 -9.54
N LEU A 90 0.68 -15.82 -8.23
CA LEU A 90 -0.33 -16.73 -7.67
C LEU A 90 -1.76 -16.37 -8.15
N PHE A 91 -2.10 -15.08 -8.15
CA PHE A 91 -3.40 -14.60 -8.61
C PHE A 91 -3.63 -14.91 -10.10
N SER A 92 -2.60 -14.74 -10.93
CA SER A 92 -2.67 -15.06 -12.36
C SER A 92 -2.81 -16.55 -12.62
N GLN A 93 -2.23 -17.40 -11.77
CA GLN A 93 -2.29 -18.86 -11.87
C GLN A 93 -3.61 -19.45 -11.40
N GLU A 94 -4.40 -18.76 -10.56
CA GLU A 94 -5.61 -19.33 -9.98
C GLU A 94 -6.63 -19.75 -11.06
N ALA A 95 -6.70 -19.00 -12.17
CA ALA A 95 -7.58 -19.30 -13.29
C ALA A 95 -7.12 -20.58 -14.02
N GLY A 96 -7.88 -21.67 -13.87
CA GLY A 96 -7.67 -22.93 -14.61
C GLY A 96 -7.06 -24.07 -13.78
N LEU A 97 -6.86 -23.86 -12.46
CA LEU A 97 -6.41 -24.94 -11.57
C LEU A 97 -7.52 -25.92 -11.22
N SER A 98 -7.13 -27.16 -10.92
CA SER A 98 -8.04 -28.12 -10.28
C SER A 98 -8.44 -27.65 -8.86
N VAL A 99 -9.49 -28.26 -8.29
CA VAL A 99 -10.03 -27.85 -6.98
C VAL A 99 -8.97 -27.89 -5.86
N SER A 100 -8.12 -28.92 -5.83
CA SER A 100 -7.08 -29.08 -4.82
C SER A 100 -5.90 -28.12 -5.00
N GLU A 101 -5.46 -27.92 -6.25
CA GLU A 101 -4.42 -26.96 -6.59
C GLU A 101 -4.87 -25.53 -6.30
N GLY A 102 -6.12 -25.20 -6.63
CA GLY A 102 -6.72 -23.91 -6.31
C GLY A 102 -6.81 -23.66 -4.80
N ALA A 103 -7.11 -24.67 -3.99
CA ALA A 103 -7.14 -24.52 -2.53
C ALA A 103 -5.76 -24.19 -1.95
N ARG A 104 -4.69 -24.83 -2.46
CA ARG A 104 -3.32 -24.53 -2.06
C ARG A 104 -2.90 -23.12 -2.48
N VAL A 105 -3.16 -22.74 -3.73
CA VAL A 105 -2.82 -21.41 -4.26
C VAL A 105 -3.55 -20.30 -3.48
N ARG A 106 -4.82 -20.48 -3.13
CA ARG A 106 -5.55 -19.52 -2.28
C ARG A 106 -4.95 -19.35 -0.89
N GLU A 107 -4.49 -20.44 -0.28
CA GLU A 107 -3.84 -20.37 1.03
C GLU A 107 -2.48 -19.65 0.95
N ASP A 108 -1.71 -19.89 -0.11
CA ASP A 108 -0.44 -19.19 -0.35
C ASP A 108 -0.66 -17.70 -0.65
N MET A 109 -1.71 -17.35 -1.41
CA MET A 109 -2.13 -15.96 -1.63
C MET A 109 -2.51 -15.29 -0.31
N ARG A 110 -3.29 -15.98 0.54
CA ARG A 110 -3.70 -15.46 1.86
C ARG A 110 -2.48 -15.13 2.73
N LYS A 111 -1.51 -16.04 2.85
CA LYS A 111 -0.28 -15.83 3.62
C LYS A 111 0.59 -14.69 3.05
N THR A 112 0.71 -14.63 1.73
CA THR A 112 1.46 -13.56 1.05
C THR A 112 0.81 -12.20 1.28
N LYS A 113 -0.53 -12.14 1.16
CA LYS A 113 -1.33 -10.95 1.49
C LYS A 113 -1.12 -10.50 2.94
N GLU A 114 -1.11 -11.42 3.90
CA GLU A 114 -0.88 -11.09 5.31
C GLU A 114 0.51 -10.50 5.57
N THR A 115 1.53 -11.00 4.86
CA THR A 115 2.89 -10.43 4.91
C THR A 115 2.91 -9.02 4.32
N LEU A 116 2.34 -8.84 3.13
CA LEU A 116 2.23 -7.53 2.48
C LEU A 116 1.46 -6.51 3.34
N CYS A 117 0.38 -6.94 3.99
CA CYS A 117 -0.39 -6.12 4.90
C CYS A 117 0.45 -5.53 6.04
N LYS A 118 1.35 -6.33 6.64
CA LYS A 118 2.24 -5.85 7.69
C LYS A 118 3.23 -4.83 7.13
N ASP A 119 3.80 -5.11 5.97
CA ASP A 119 4.86 -4.28 5.39
C ASP A 119 4.33 -2.96 4.85
N PHE A 120 3.18 -2.95 4.19
CA PHE A 120 2.54 -1.72 3.75
C PHE A 120 2.10 -0.86 4.92
N LYS A 121 1.56 -1.42 6.00
CA LYS A 121 1.23 -0.65 7.22
C LYS A 121 2.46 0.00 7.82
N GLU A 122 3.58 -0.71 7.87
CA GLU A 122 4.84 -0.18 8.38
C GLU A 122 5.42 0.91 7.47
N MET A 123 5.30 0.73 6.15
CA MET A 123 5.71 1.70 5.14
C MET A 123 4.86 2.98 5.21
N VAL A 124 3.53 2.88 5.32
CA VAL A 124 2.63 4.02 5.52
C VAL A 124 2.96 4.76 6.82
N ALA A 125 3.21 4.04 7.92
CA ALA A 125 3.61 4.67 9.18
C ALA A 125 4.96 5.41 9.07
N LEU A 126 5.89 4.94 8.23
CA LEU A 126 7.11 5.68 7.93
C LEU A 126 6.83 6.97 7.15
N TYR A 127 5.89 6.92 6.20
CA TYR A 127 5.47 8.10 5.42
C TYR A 127 4.82 9.15 6.31
N GLU A 128 3.86 8.76 7.16
CA GLU A 128 3.19 9.68 8.09
C GLU A 128 4.17 10.38 9.03
N ARG A 129 5.18 9.65 9.53
CA ARG A 129 6.25 10.24 10.36
C ARG A 129 7.08 11.28 9.58
N ALA A 130 7.47 10.97 8.35
CA ALA A 130 8.25 11.89 7.52
C ALA A 130 7.43 13.12 7.07
N LEU A 131 6.12 12.94 6.82
CA LEU A 131 5.20 14.01 6.46
C LEU A 131 4.75 14.84 7.67
N GLY A 132 4.80 14.27 8.88
CA GLY A 132 4.33 14.91 10.10
C GLY A 132 2.80 15.00 10.21
N ILE A 133 2.07 14.22 9.42
CA ILE A 133 0.60 14.23 9.33
C ILE A 133 0.08 12.80 9.13
N SER A 134 -1.19 12.58 9.46
CA SER A 134 -1.88 11.34 9.09
C SER A 134 -2.31 11.37 7.63
N LEU A 135 -2.19 10.22 6.96
CA LEU A 135 -2.65 10.01 5.60
C LEU A 135 -4.14 9.64 5.57
N PRO A 136 -4.82 9.76 4.42
CA PRO A 136 -6.21 9.33 4.28
C PRO A 136 -6.49 7.89 4.74
N ASP A 137 -7.64 7.66 5.36
CA ASP A 137 -7.99 6.40 6.03
C ASP A 137 -7.82 5.12 5.20
N HIS A 138 -8.00 5.17 3.87
CA HIS A 138 -7.83 3.97 3.03
C HIS A 138 -6.39 3.42 3.06
N TYR A 139 -5.39 4.27 3.33
CA TYR A 139 -4.00 3.84 3.50
C TYR A 139 -3.76 3.05 4.80
N THR A 140 -4.72 3.02 5.73
CA THR A 140 -4.68 2.13 6.90
C THR A 140 -4.88 0.65 6.53
N LEU A 141 -5.42 0.39 5.33
CA LEU A 141 -5.71 -0.94 4.79
C LEU A 141 -6.62 -1.80 5.69
N TYR A 142 -7.41 -1.22 6.60
CA TYR A 142 -8.25 -2.00 7.52
C TYR A 142 -9.23 -2.94 6.79
N GLU A 143 -9.81 -2.50 5.67
CA GLU A 143 -10.78 -3.30 4.92
C GLU A 143 -10.19 -4.56 4.27
N VAL A 144 -8.89 -4.56 3.95
CA VAL A 144 -8.21 -5.67 3.25
C VAL A 144 -7.26 -6.49 4.14
N CYS A 145 -6.81 -5.88 5.25
CA CYS A 145 -5.83 -6.44 6.19
C CYS A 145 -6.41 -6.84 7.55
N SER A 146 -7.72 -6.72 7.75
CA SER A 146 -8.37 -7.30 8.94
C SER A 146 -8.38 -8.83 8.83
N PRO A 147 -8.13 -9.56 9.93
CA PRO A 147 -8.30 -11.00 9.93
C PRO A 147 -9.76 -11.30 9.57
N GLN A 148 -9.97 -12.05 8.49
CA GLN A 148 -11.31 -12.53 8.16
C GLN A 148 -11.77 -13.39 9.34
N VAL A 149 -12.76 -12.90 10.08
CA VAL A 149 -13.48 -13.71 11.05
C VAL A 149 -14.08 -14.85 10.24
N LYS A 150 -13.64 -16.09 10.52
CA LYS A 150 -14.30 -17.27 9.99
C LYS A 150 -15.75 -17.19 10.47
N SER A 151 -16.68 -16.90 9.57
CA SER A 151 -18.09 -17.18 9.82
C SER A 151 -18.18 -18.69 10.03
N VAL A 152 -18.50 -19.07 11.27
CA VAL A 152 -18.75 -20.44 11.71
C VAL A 152 -20.01 -20.96 11.04
#